data_AF-A0A7L9A4L8-F1
#
_entry.id   AF-A0A7L9A4L8-F1
#
_cell.length_a   1.000
_cell.length_b   1.000
_cell.length_c   1.000
_cell.angle_alpha   90.00
_cell.angle_beta   90.00
_cell.angle_gamma   90.00
#
_symmetry.space_group_name_H-M   'P 1'
#
loop_
_entity.id
_entity.type
_entity.pdbx_description
1 polymer ?
#
loop_
_entity_poly.entity_id
_entity_poly.type
_entity_poly.pdbx_seq_one_letter_code
_entity_poly.pdbx_strand_id
1 'polypeptide(L)'
;LGSPSLSSTAIVMLSVKDIPDEVEVSDKPVFISRYYELEIEENAHTPVELVTLNLTEYYENFKMKYYIYNDNETDIKKTFVIDPRNGTLYLIKSPDREIKDIYEIIVRAERQKISRQ
;
A
#
# COMPACT_ATOMS: atom_id res chain seq x y z
N LEU A 1 -6.22 -10.11 34.43
CA LEU A 1 -5.99 -11.05 33.31
C LEU A 1 -6.04 -10.22 32.04
N GLY A 2 -5.12 -10.29 31.09
CA GLY A 2 -4.38 -11.48 30.69
C GLY A 2 -2.86 -11.35 30.51
N SER A 3 -2.31 -12.56 30.35
CA SER A 3 -0.97 -12.94 29.91
C SER A 3 -1.22 -14.11 28.91
N PRO A 4 -0.45 -14.29 27.83
CA PRO A 4 0.98 -14.02 27.73
C PRO A 4 1.30 -12.63 27.14
N SER A 5 2.61 -12.32 27.10
CA SER A 5 3.23 -11.03 26.73
C SER A 5 2.50 -10.30 25.60
N LEU A 6 2.17 -9.03 25.85
CA LEU A 6 1.83 -8.02 24.84
C LEU A 6 2.81 -8.15 23.67
N SER A 7 2.42 -8.88 22.63
CA SER A 7 3.15 -8.88 21.38
C SER A 7 2.75 -7.58 20.70
N SER A 8 3.56 -6.55 20.86
CA SER A 8 3.30 -5.14 20.53
C SER A 8 3.22 -4.83 19.04
N THR A 9 2.99 -5.84 18.19
CA THR A 9 3.24 -5.76 16.75
C THR A 9 2.13 -6.48 15.99
N ALA A 10 1.43 -5.76 15.12
CA ALA A 10 0.57 -6.31 14.08
C ALA A 10 1.37 -6.49 12.79
N ILE A 11 1.03 -7.48 11.96
CA ILE A 11 1.73 -7.72 10.69
C ILE A 11 0.87 -7.18 9.56
N VAL A 12 1.43 -6.33 8.70
CA VAL A 12 0.78 -5.85 7.48
C VAL A 12 1.46 -6.47 6.28
N MET A 13 0.70 -7.28 5.56
CA MET A 13 1.13 -7.88 4.30
C MET A 13 0.65 -7.00 3.14
N LEU A 14 1.53 -6.20 2.59
CA LEU A 14 1.25 -5.35 1.43
C LEU A 14 1.49 -6.14 0.14
N SER A 15 0.41 -6.47 -0.56
CA SER A 15 0.44 -7.19 -1.84
C SER A 15 0.23 -6.21 -2.99
N VAL A 16 1.30 -5.81 -3.67
CA VAL A 16 1.20 -4.82 -4.74
C VAL A 16 0.88 -5.53 -6.06
N LYS A 17 -0.33 -5.30 -6.58
CA LYS A 17 -0.78 -5.96 -7.81
C LYS A 17 -0.67 -5.04 -9.00
N ASP A 18 0.12 -5.48 -9.96
CA ASP A 18 0.10 -4.92 -11.31
C ASP A 18 -1.21 -5.38 -11.97
N ILE A 19 -2.22 -4.51 -11.96
CA ILE A 19 -3.50 -4.76 -12.64
C ILE A 19 -3.40 -4.04 -13.99
N PRO A 20 -3.16 -4.77 -15.10
CA PRO A 20 -3.22 -4.17 -16.41
C PRO A 20 -4.66 -3.73 -16.72
N ASP A 21 -4.85 -2.48 -17.11
CA ASP A 21 -6.07 -2.05 -17.80
C ASP A 21 -6.15 -2.81 -19.14
N GLU A 22 -7.33 -3.34 -19.48
CA GLU A 22 -7.62 -4.31 -20.56
C GLU A 22 -7.13 -3.96 -21.99
N VAL A 23 -6.39 -2.87 -22.23
CA VAL A 23 -6.02 -2.42 -23.59
C VAL A 23 -4.50 -2.29 -23.82
N GLU A 24 -3.65 -2.24 -22.81
CA GLU A 24 -2.20 -2.27 -23.02
C GLU A 24 -1.53 -3.22 -22.04
N VAL A 25 -1.41 -4.47 -22.47
CA VAL A 25 -0.51 -5.45 -21.86
C VAL A 25 0.92 -4.96 -22.13
N SER A 26 1.37 -3.97 -21.37
CA SER A 26 2.80 -3.81 -21.19
C SER A 26 3.22 -4.99 -20.35
N ASP A 27 3.94 -5.95 -20.92
CA ASP A 27 4.57 -7.06 -20.18
C ASP A 27 5.63 -6.57 -19.17
N LYS A 28 5.73 -5.26 -18.93
CA LYS A 28 6.69 -4.63 -18.01
C LYS A 28 6.05 -4.47 -16.64
N PRO A 29 6.62 -5.09 -15.59
CA PRO A 29 6.13 -4.91 -14.23
C PRO A 29 6.25 -3.44 -13.81
N VAL A 30 5.19 -2.90 -13.21
CA VAL A 30 5.18 -1.50 -12.77
C VAL A 30 6.11 -1.26 -11.58
N PHE A 31 6.09 -2.15 -10.59
CA PHE A 31 6.86 -2.04 -9.35
C PHE A 31 8.07 -2.96 -9.32
N ILE A 32 9.14 -2.55 -8.62
CA ILE A 32 10.37 -3.36 -8.44
C ILE A 32 10.07 -4.66 -7.68
N SER A 33 9.25 -4.58 -6.62
CA SER A 33 8.75 -5.74 -5.89
C SER A 33 7.24 -5.85 -6.00
N ARG A 34 6.75 -7.09 -6.12
CA ARG A 34 5.32 -7.44 -6.13
C ARG A 34 4.74 -7.65 -4.73
N TYR A 35 5.59 -7.93 -3.74
CA TYR A 35 5.18 -8.23 -2.38
C TYR A 35 6.06 -7.50 -1.37
N TYR A 36 5.42 -6.97 -0.35
CA TYR A 36 6.06 -6.33 0.80
C TYR A 36 5.42 -6.89 2.06
N GLU A 37 6.25 -7.27 3.02
CA GLU A 37 5.80 -7.70 4.34
C GLU A 37 6.37 -6.71 5.35
N LEU A 38 5.49 -6.10 6.14
CA LEU A 38 5.83 -5.07 7.10
C LEU A 38 5.29 -5.48 8.47
N GLU A 39 6.10 -5.31 9.49
CA GLU A 39 5.65 -5.39 10.88
C GLU A 39 5.37 -3.97 11.39
N ILE A 40 4.22 -3.75 12.00
CA ILE A 40 3.75 -2.44 12.48
C ILE A 40 3.48 -2.53 13.97
N GLU A 41 4.02 -1.58 14.74
CA GLU A 41 3.71 -1.49 16.16
C GLU A 41 2.25 -1.12 16.41
N GLU A 42 1.65 -1.80 17.38
CA GLU A 42 0.38 -1.37 17.96
C GLU A 42 0.57 -0.09 18.77
N ASN A 43 -0.47 0.71 18.88
CA ASN A 43 -0.46 2.01 19.56
C ASN A 43 0.55 3.02 18.98
N ALA A 44 0.93 2.85 17.71
CA ALA A 44 1.81 3.78 17.03
C ALA A 44 1.18 5.19 16.95
N HIS A 45 2.01 6.22 17.15
CA HIS A 45 1.59 7.61 16.96
C HIS A 45 1.44 7.89 15.47
N THR A 46 0.21 8.07 15.01
CA THR A 46 -0.11 8.26 13.59
C THR A 46 -0.14 9.75 13.20
N PRO A 47 0.19 10.11 11.94
CA PRO A 47 0.53 9.20 10.84
C PRO A 47 1.96 8.64 10.90
N VAL A 48 2.15 7.41 10.42
CA VAL A 48 3.47 6.74 10.28
C VAL A 48 3.73 6.45 8.81
N GLU A 49 4.92 6.81 8.31
CA GLU A 49 5.39 6.37 6.99
C GLU A 49 5.80 4.90 7.05
N LEU A 50 5.23 4.07 6.17
CA LEU A 50 5.49 2.62 6.16
C LEU A 50 6.51 2.23 5.10
N VAL A 51 6.20 2.52 3.84
CA VAL A 51 7.03 2.14 2.70
C VAL A 51 6.76 3.05 1.51
N THR A 52 7.81 3.35 0.73
CA THR A 52 7.66 3.99 -0.57
C THR A 52 7.79 2.95 -1.68
N LEU A 53 6.77 2.85 -2.53
CA LEU A 53 6.70 1.86 -3.59
C LEU A 53 7.48 2.32 -4.84
N ASN A 54 8.63 1.70 -5.06
CA ASN A 54 9.49 2.03 -6.18
C ASN A 54 9.02 1.40 -7.49
N LEU A 55 9.08 2.21 -8.55
CA LEU A 55 8.79 1.81 -9.92
C LEU A 55 9.99 1.12 -10.55
N THR A 56 9.77 0.28 -11.56
CA THR A 56 10.86 -0.21 -12.40
C THR A 56 11.42 0.90 -13.28
N GLU A 57 12.67 0.73 -13.74
CA GLU A 57 13.37 1.69 -14.64
C GLU A 57 12.53 2.09 -15.86
N TYR A 58 11.67 1.19 -16.35
CA TYR A 58 10.76 1.47 -17.44
C TYR A 58 9.77 2.59 -17.07
N TYR A 59 9.23 2.59 -15.85
CA TYR A 59 8.19 3.52 -15.42
C TYR A 59 8.71 4.77 -14.69
N GLU A 60 9.97 4.81 -14.25
CA GLU A 60 10.56 5.92 -13.45
C GLU A 60 10.38 7.31 -14.07
N ASN A 61 10.41 7.41 -15.41
CA ASN A 61 10.29 8.68 -16.12
C ASN A 61 8.85 9.04 -16.51
N PHE A 62 7.87 8.21 -16.15
CA PHE A 62 6.47 8.46 -16.44
C PHE A 62 5.78 9.17 -15.26
N LYS A 63 4.82 10.03 -15.59
CA LYS A 63 3.94 10.60 -14.57
C LYS A 63 2.95 9.53 -14.13
N MET A 64 3.23 8.91 -12.99
CA MET A 64 2.39 7.86 -12.41
C MET A 64 1.45 8.43 -11.35
N LYS A 65 0.34 7.73 -11.11
CA LYS A 65 -0.56 7.98 -10.00
C LYS A 65 -0.87 6.68 -9.27
N TYR A 66 -0.76 6.73 -7.94
CA TYR A 66 -0.86 5.55 -7.07
C TYR A 66 -2.20 5.51 -6.35
N TYR A 67 -2.71 4.30 -6.13
CA TYR A 67 -3.99 4.08 -5.45
C TYR A 67 -3.98 2.76 -4.67
N ILE A 68 -4.67 2.74 -3.53
CA ILE A 68 -5.09 1.48 -2.91
C ILE A 68 -6.30 0.97 -3.70
N TYR A 69 -6.15 -0.20 -4.33
CA TYR A 69 -7.17 -0.83 -5.15
C TYR A 69 -8.34 -1.34 -4.32
N ASN A 70 -8.07 -1.94 -3.16
CA ASN A 70 -9.09 -2.42 -2.22
C ASN A 70 -9.51 -1.38 -1.17
N ASP A 71 -9.47 -0.08 -1.52
CA ASP A 71 -9.95 1.03 -0.67
C ASP A 71 -11.48 1.01 -0.45
N ASN A 72 -12.20 0.10 -1.11
CA ASN A 72 -13.60 -0.18 -0.80
C ASN A 72 -13.77 -0.96 0.52
N GLU A 73 -12.72 -1.63 1.02
CA GLU A 73 -12.72 -2.26 2.33
C GLU A 73 -12.64 -1.20 3.44
N THR A 74 -13.66 -1.17 4.30
CA THR A 74 -13.81 -0.11 5.31
C THR A 74 -12.60 -0.02 6.25
N ASP A 75 -12.01 -1.16 6.60
CA ASP A 75 -10.86 -1.19 7.51
C ASP A 75 -9.59 -0.68 6.82
N ILE A 76 -9.38 -1.01 5.54
CA ILE A 76 -8.24 -0.53 4.77
C ILE A 76 -8.31 0.99 4.62
N LYS A 77 -9.46 1.50 4.16
CA LYS A 77 -9.70 2.93 3.95
C LYS A 77 -9.51 3.79 5.19
N LYS A 78 -9.86 3.27 6.36
CA LYS A 78 -9.74 3.97 7.64
C LYS A 78 -8.34 3.90 8.25
N THR A 79 -7.51 2.96 7.79
CA THR A 79 -6.23 2.63 8.44
C THR A 79 -5.04 3.05 7.62
N PHE A 80 -5.16 3.03 6.28
CA PHE A 80 -4.06 3.30 5.37
C PHE A 80 -4.42 4.36 4.35
N VAL A 81 -3.42 5.15 3.95
CA VAL A 81 -3.50 6.04 2.79
C VAL A 81 -2.21 5.92 1.98
N ILE A 82 -2.30 6.13 0.67
CA ILE A 82 -1.13 6.23 -0.20
C ILE A 82 -1.06 7.65 -0.77
N ASP A 83 0.12 8.27 -0.74
CA ASP A 83 0.31 9.53 -1.45
C ASP A 83 0.28 9.24 -2.97
N PRO A 84 -0.70 9.83 -3.70
CA PRO A 84 -0.92 9.51 -5.09
C PRO A 84 0.20 10.00 -6.02
N ARG A 85 1.16 10.79 -5.52
CA ARG A 85 2.22 11.43 -6.32
C ARG A 85 3.53 10.66 -6.28
N ASN A 86 3.85 10.03 -5.15
CA ASN A 86 5.14 9.37 -4.94
C ASN A 86 5.03 7.90 -4.51
N GLY A 87 3.82 7.38 -4.25
CA GLY A 87 3.61 5.99 -3.89
C GLY A 87 4.00 5.64 -2.46
N THR A 88 4.17 6.62 -1.57
CA THR A 88 4.41 6.37 -0.14
C THR A 88 3.12 5.95 0.56
N LEU A 89 3.14 4.77 1.17
CA LEU A 89 2.06 4.24 2.00
C LEU A 89 2.25 4.71 3.45
N TYR A 90 1.16 5.17 4.05
CA TYR A 90 1.11 5.64 5.43
C TYR A 90 0.05 4.90 6.23
N LEU A 91 0.35 4.69 7.51
CA LEU A 91 -0.60 4.32 8.54
C LEU A 91 -1.23 5.59 9.12
N ILE A 92 -2.55 5.73 9.06
CA ILE A 92 -3.28 6.89 9.59
C ILE A 92 -4.14 6.57 10.82
N LYS A 93 -4.26 5.28 11.15
CA LYS A 93 -4.89 4.80 12.39
C LYS A 93 -4.09 3.62 12.89
N SER A 94 -3.79 3.61 14.19
CA SER A 94 -3.09 2.47 14.79
C SER A 94 -3.93 1.18 14.64
N PRO A 95 -3.32 0.04 14.25
CA PRO A 95 -3.98 -1.24 14.33
C PRO A 95 -4.11 -1.69 15.78
N ASP A 96 -4.99 -2.67 15.97
CA ASP A 96 -5.23 -3.40 17.21
C ASP A 96 -5.27 -4.88 16.78
N ARG A 97 -4.27 -5.66 17.19
CA ARG A 97 -4.02 -7.04 16.79
C ARG A 97 -5.09 -7.97 17.32
N GLU A 98 -5.67 -7.69 18.48
CA GLU A 98 -6.81 -8.46 18.99
C GLU A 98 -8.05 -8.29 18.11
N ILE A 99 -8.18 -7.17 17.40
CA ILE A 99 -9.25 -6.93 16.42
C ILE A 99 -8.87 -7.49 15.04
N LYS A 100 -7.66 -7.20 14.56
CA LYS A 100 -7.15 -7.62 13.25
C LYS A 100 -5.63 -7.67 13.25
N ASP A 101 -5.10 -8.87 13.07
CA ASP A 101 -3.67 -9.16 13.11
C ASP A 101 -2.97 -9.03 11.75
N ILE A 102 -3.72 -9.19 10.65
CA ILE A 102 -3.22 -9.15 9.27
C ILE A 102 -4.04 -8.20 8.40
N TYR A 103 -3.35 -7.31 7.68
CA TYR A 103 -3.92 -6.47 6.63
C TYR A 103 -3.33 -6.82 5.28
N GLU A 104 -4.19 -7.10 4.30
CA GLU A 104 -3.81 -7.24 2.89
C GLU A 104 -4.18 -5.96 2.13
N ILE A 105 -3.16 -5.22 1.70
CA ILE A 105 -3.35 -3.98 0.94
C ILE A 105 -2.98 -4.26 -0.50
N ILE A 106 -3.86 -3.95 -1.45
CA ILE A 106 -3.59 -4.05 -2.87
C ILE A 106 -3.32 -2.65 -3.42
N VAL A 107 -2.13 -2.41 -3.96
CA VAL A 107 -1.79 -1.13 -4.58
C VAL A 107 -1.70 -1.28 -6.10
N ARG A 108 -2.22 -0.28 -6.81
CA ARG A 108 -2.05 -0.08 -8.26
C ARG A 108 -1.36 1.25 -8.53
N ALA A 109 -0.66 1.33 -9.66
CA ALA A 109 -0.18 2.58 -10.21
C ALA A 109 -0.53 2.67 -11.69
N GLU A 110 -1.00 3.85 -12.11
CA GLU A 110 -1.47 4.09 -13.47
C GLU A 110 -0.71 5.27 -14.06
N ARG A 111 -0.33 5.17 -15.33
CA ARG A 111 0.24 6.30 -16.06
C ARG A 111 -0.84 7.35 -16.27
N GLN A 112 -0.55 8.60 -15.92
CA GLN A 112 -1.43 9.71 -16.23
C GLN A 112 -1.40 9.97 -17.74
N LYS A 113 -2.55 9.80 -18.40
CA LYS A 113 -2.74 10.25 -19.78
C LYS A 113 -2.79 11.78 -19.77
N ILE A 114 -1.82 12.42 -20.40
CA ILE A 114 -1.88 13.86 -20.65
C ILE A 114 -2.95 14.06 -21.75
N SER A 115 -4.13 14.57 -21.39
CA SER A 115 -5.06 15.06 -22.39
C SER A 115 -4.45 16.29 -23.05
N ARG A 116 -4.12 16.21 -24.34
CA ARG A 116 -3.94 17.41 -25.15
C ARG A 116 -5.30 18.09 -25.23
N GLN A 117 -5.41 19.30 -24.67
CA GLN A 117 -6.43 20.26 -25.07
C GLN A 117 -6.08 20.83 -26.44
#